data_AF-A0A2H0DZZ6-F1
#
_entry.id   AF-A0A2H0DZZ6-F1
#
_cell.length_a   1.000
_cell.length_b   1.000
_cell.length_c   1.000
_cell.angle_alpha   90.00
_cell.angle_beta   90.00
_cell.angle_gamma   90.00
#
_symmetry.space_group_name_H-M   'P 1'
#
loop_
_entity.id
_entity.type
_entity.pdbx_description
1 polymer ?
#
loop_
_entity_poly.entity_id
_entity_poly.type
_entity_poly.pdbx_seq_one_letter_code
_entity_poly.pdbx_strand_id
1 'polypeptide(L)'
;MKTASNFWNSQPNKNKAFVIIVAGLVVASTFYSGLFQKSSAVRAFEKATTHRIVGNCDAFVQYVASDTDVWRQRCVSEKERHLRVLPIKEFEVLRSQYERQSGKAFLQVELTREKESYVVNYEMIKMGSGWKIANEIK
;
A
#
# COMPACT_ATOMS: atom_id res chain seq x y z
N MET A 1 -22.06 -67.17 -1.38
CA MET A 1 -21.25 -65.99 -1.03
C MET A 1 -20.97 -65.17 -2.29
N LYS A 2 -21.47 -63.92 -2.35
CA LYS A 2 -20.92 -62.76 -3.08
C LYS A 2 -21.90 -61.59 -2.93
N THR A 3 -21.71 -60.80 -1.89
CA THR A 3 -22.28 -59.46 -1.75
C THR A 3 -21.47 -58.52 -2.63
N ALA A 4 -22.04 -58.08 -3.76
CA ALA A 4 -21.46 -57.00 -4.54
C ALA A 4 -21.86 -55.68 -3.88
N SER A 5 -20.83 -54.96 -3.46
CA SER A 5 -20.84 -53.63 -2.87
C SER A 5 -21.66 -52.62 -3.67
N ASN A 6 -22.60 -51.95 -3.00
CA ASN A 6 -23.14 -50.66 -3.44
C ASN A 6 -22.04 -49.59 -3.25
N PHE A 7 -21.16 -49.50 -4.24
CA PHE A 7 -20.16 -48.45 -4.31
C PHE A 7 -20.85 -47.19 -4.85
N TRP A 8 -20.87 -46.16 -4.01
CA TRP A 8 -21.49 -44.86 -4.25
C TRP A 8 -21.13 -44.28 -5.62
N ASN A 9 -22.08 -44.29 -6.55
CA ASN A 9 -21.94 -43.60 -7.82
C ASN A 9 -22.52 -42.19 -7.70
N SER A 10 -21.85 -41.33 -6.92
CA SER A 10 -22.14 -39.90 -6.91
C SER A 10 -21.22 -39.24 -7.93
N GLN A 11 -21.62 -39.28 -9.21
CA GLN A 11 -20.95 -38.50 -10.26
C GLN A 11 -21.05 -37.02 -9.89
N PRO A 12 -19.91 -36.30 -9.73
CA PRO A 12 -19.95 -34.87 -9.44
C PRO A 12 -20.63 -34.17 -10.61
N ASN A 13 -21.78 -33.57 -10.33
CA ASN A 13 -22.60 -32.88 -11.31
C ASN A 13 -21.73 -31.78 -11.97
N LYS A 14 -21.46 -31.87 -13.28
CA LYS A 14 -20.48 -31.01 -14.01
C LYS A 14 -20.71 -29.51 -13.77
N ASN A 15 -21.97 -29.13 -13.57
CA ASN A 15 -22.37 -27.75 -13.26
C ASN A 15 -21.88 -27.29 -11.87
N LYS A 16 -21.87 -28.18 -10.86
CA LYS A 16 -21.34 -27.87 -9.52
C LYS A 16 -19.82 -27.70 -9.54
N ALA A 17 -19.11 -28.54 -10.29
CA ALA A 17 -17.65 -28.42 -10.45
C ALA A 17 -17.27 -27.11 -11.16
N PHE A 18 -18.00 -26.73 -12.22
CA PHE A 18 -17.78 -25.47 -12.94
C PHE A 18 -18.00 -24.25 -12.04
N VAL A 19 -19.08 -24.22 -11.24
CA VAL A 19 -19.37 -23.13 -10.30
C VAL A 19 -18.27 -23.00 -9.24
N ILE A 20 -17.74 -24.11 -8.72
CA ILE A 20 -16.65 -24.09 -7.74
C ILE A 20 -15.36 -23.53 -8.36
N ILE A 21 -15.02 -23.91 -9.60
CA ILE A 21 -13.84 -23.41 -10.30
C ILE A 21 -13.96 -21.91 -10.58
N VAL A 22 -15.12 -21.45 -11.08
CA VAL A 22 -15.37 -20.03 -11.35
C VAL A 22 -15.37 -19.21 -10.06
N ALA A 23 -16.03 -19.67 -9.00
CA ALA A 23 -16.01 -19.01 -7.70
C ALA A 23 -14.58 -18.95 -7.12
N GLY A 24 -13.80 -20.04 -7.25
CA GLY A 24 -12.40 -20.08 -6.85
C GLY A 24 -11.53 -19.07 -7.61
N LEU A 25 -11.71 -18.95 -8.93
CA LEU A 25 -11.03 -17.97 -9.77
C LEU A 25 -11.39 -16.52 -9.40
N VAL A 26 -12.67 -16.24 -9.13
CA VAL A 26 -13.12 -14.92 -8.69
C VAL A 26 -12.56 -14.55 -7.32
N VAL A 27 -12.58 -15.48 -6.37
CA VAL A 27 -11.98 -15.24 -5.05
C VAL A 27 -10.47 -15.03 -5.18
N ALA A 28 -9.75 -15.92 -5.86
CA ALA A 28 -8.31 -15.79 -6.07
C ALA A 28 -7.94 -14.45 -6.72
N SER A 29 -8.59 -14.08 -7.83
CA SER A 29 -8.29 -12.83 -8.55
C SER A 29 -8.53 -11.57 -7.69
N THR A 30 -9.55 -11.57 -6.84
CA THR A 30 -9.79 -10.44 -5.92
C THR A 30 -8.76 -10.36 -4.80
N PHE A 31 -8.30 -11.50 -4.26
CA PHE A 31 -7.21 -11.55 -3.27
C PHE A 31 -5.88 -11.07 -3.87
N TYR A 32 -5.51 -11.55 -5.07
CA TYR A 32 -4.29 -11.11 -5.76
C TYR A 32 -4.30 -9.61 -6.06
N SER A 33 -5.45 -9.08 -6.47
CA SER A 33 -5.60 -7.64 -6.74
C SER A 33 -5.36 -6.78 -5.48
N GLY A 34 -5.83 -7.23 -4.31
CA GLY A 34 -5.63 -6.52 -3.05
C GLY A 34 -4.17 -6.48 -2.59
N LEU A 35 -3.46 -7.61 -2.66
CA LEU A 35 -2.03 -7.68 -2.34
C LEU A 35 -1.19 -6.82 -3.29
N PHE A 36 -1.54 -6.79 -4.57
CA PHE A 36 -0.86 -5.95 -5.55
C PHE A 36 -1.08 -4.45 -5.30
N GLN A 37 -2.30 -4.02 -4.98
CA GLN A 37 -2.55 -2.60 -4.63
C GLN A 37 -1.76 -2.19 -3.39
N LYS A 38 -1.79 -3.00 -2.34
CA LYS A 38 -1.05 -2.76 -1.08
C LYS A 38 0.46 -2.59 -1.35
N SER A 39 1.08 -3.55 -2.04
CA SER A 39 2.52 -3.51 -2.35
C SER A 39 2.90 -2.35 -3.27
N SER A 40 2.04 -1.98 -4.22
CA SER A 40 2.27 -0.83 -5.10
C SER A 40 2.23 0.50 -4.34
N ALA A 41 1.31 0.65 -3.37
CA ALA A 41 1.24 1.82 -2.53
C ALA A 41 2.49 1.97 -1.65
N VAL A 42 2.96 0.88 -1.04
CA VAL A 42 4.21 0.84 -0.25
C VAL A 42 5.40 1.27 -1.10
N ARG A 43 5.58 0.68 -2.30
CA ARG A 43 6.67 1.04 -3.21
C ARG A 43 6.65 2.50 -3.66
N ALA A 44 5.46 3.05 -3.90
CA ALA A 44 5.34 4.46 -4.26
C ALA A 44 5.72 5.37 -3.09
N PHE A 45 5.29 5.02 -1.88
CA PHE A 45 5.69 5.72 -0.65
C PHE A 45 7.19 5.64 -0.42
N GLU A 46 7.80 4.46 -0.54
CA GLU A 46 9.26 4.27 -0.39
C GLU A 46 10.03 5.21 -1.32
N LYS A 47 9.66 5.24 -2.61
CA LYS A 47 10.29 6.15 -3.58
C LYS A 47 10.12 7.61 -3.20
N ALA A 48 8.92 8.03 -2.80
CA ALA A 48 8.64 9.39 -2.35
C ALA A 48 9.55 9.77 -1.16
N THR A 49 9.58 8.91 -0.14
CA THR A 49 10.35 9.15 1.09
C THR A 49 11.84 9.13 0.85
N THR A 50 12.36 8.26 -0.03
CA THR A 50 13.75 8.31 -0.49
C THR A 50 14.09 9.67 -1.11
N HIS A 51 13.23 10.19 -2.01
CA HIS A 51 13.44 11.52 -2.60
C HIS A 51 13.43 12.64 -1.56
N ARG A 52 12.54 12.57 -0.57
CA ARG A 52 12.48 13.52 0.55
C ARG A 52 13.75 13.47 1.41
N ILE A 53 14.24 12.26 1.74
CA ILE A 53 15.46 12.06 2.55
C ILE A 53 16.70 12.63 1.84
N VAL A 54 16.86 12.37 0.54
CA VAL A 54 18.01 12.89 -0.23
C VAL A 54 17.86 14.37 -0.60
N GLY A 55 16.75 15.01 -0.25
CA GLY A 55 16.49 16.42 -0.52
C GLY A 55 16.10 16.73 -1.97
N ASN A 56 15.69 15.74 -2.77
CA ASN A 56 15.18 15.96 -4.12
C ASN A 56 13.67 16.28 -4.04
N CYS A 57 13.36 17.50 -3.62
CA CYS A 57 11.98 17.91 -3.34
C CYS A 57 11.10 18.00 -4.58
N ASP A 58 11.67 18.27 -5.76
CA ASP A 58 10.91 18.31 -7.02
C ASP A 58 10.49 16.90 -7.48
N ALA A 59 11.34 15.89 -7.28
CA ALA A 59 10.96 14.50 -7.51
C ALA A 59 9.99 13.99 -6.44
N PHE A 60 10.17 14.37 -5.18
CA PHE A 60 9.28 14.01 -4.08
C PHE A 60 7.83 14.42 -4.36
N VAL A 61 7.60 15.67 -4.79
CA VAL A 61 6.23 16.19 -4.98
C VAL A 61 5.49 15.53 -6.14
N GLN A 62 6.19 14.84 -7.06
CA GLN A 62 5.52 14.01 -8.07
C GLN A 62 4.70 12.87 -7.46
N TYR A 63 5.07 12.44 -6.24
CA TYR A 63 4.40 11.40 -5.46
C TYR A 63 3.38 11.97 -4.46
N VAL A 64 3.09 13.27 -4.49
CA VAL A 64 2.10 13.93 -3.63
C VAL A 64 0.84 14.23 -4.44
N ALA A 65 -0.34 14.01 -3.85
CA ALA A 65 -1.62 14.16 -4.54
C ALA A 65 -2.19 15.58 -4.50
N SER A 66 -2.01 16.28 -3.38
CA SER A 66 -2.53 17.63 -3.11
C SER A 66 -1.56 18.44 -2.26
N ASP A 67 -1.77 19.75 -2.19
CA ASP A 67 -0.93 20.68 -1.39
C ASP A 67 0.57 20.54 -1.71
N THR A 68 0.89 20.34 -2.99
CA THR A 68 2.25 20.04 -3.46
C THR A 68 3.25 21.09 -3.02
N ASP A 69 2.86 22.37 -3.00
CA ASP A 69 3.73 23.47 -2.57
C ASP A 69 4.04 23.41 -1.07
N VAL A 70 3.06 23.05 -0.24
CA VAL A 70 3.24 22.89 1.21
C VAL A 70 4.19 21.72 1.48
N TRP A 71 3.99 20.60 0.80
CA TRP A 71 4.85 19.43 0.89
C TRP A 71 6.27 19.72 0.39
N ARG A 72 6.41 20.48 -0.70
CA ARG A 72 7.69 20.94 -1.23
C ARG A 72 8.43 21.80 -0.21
N GLN A 73 7.75 22.79 0.36
CA GLN A 73 8.33 23.68 1.37
C GLN A 73 8.74 22.91 2.63
N ARG A 74 7.96 21.91 3.06
CA ARG A 74 8.32 21.03 4.18
C ARG A 74 9.61 20.24 3.86
N CYS A 75 9.74 19.68 2.66
CA CYS A 75 10.94 18.98 2.23
C CYS A 75 12.18 19.90 2.17
N VAL A 76 12.02 21.11 1.60
CA VAL A 76 13.11 22.09 1.50
C VAL A 76 13.58 22.53 2.89
N SER A 77 12.64 22.89 3.78
CA SER A 77 12.97 23.32 5.14
C SER A 77 13.64 22.24 6.00
N GLU A 78 13.25 20.97 5.80
CA GLU A 78 13.92 19.80 6.41
C GLU A 78 15.39 19.71 6.00
N LYS A 79 15.71 19.95 4.72
CA LYS A 79 17.08 19.85 4.21
C LYS A 79 17.93 21.06 4.62
N GLU A 80 17.39 22.25 4.46
CA GLU A 80 18.08 23.51 4.78
C GLU A 80 18.33 23.68 6.29
N ARG A 81 17.82 22.76 7.12
CA ARG A 81 17.86 22.82 8.58
C ARG A 81 17.33 24.17 9.10
N HIS A 82 16.36 24.74 8.38
CA HIS A 82 15.77 26.00 8.76
C HIS A 82 14.89 25.78 10.00
N LEU A 83 15.54 25.99 11.14
CA LEU A 83 15.04 26.46 12.42
C LEU A 83 14.16 25.54 13.28
N ARG A 84 13.41 24.54 12.79
CA ARG A 84 12.56 23.70 13.70
C ARG A 84 12.30 22.25 13.28
N VAL A 85 12.71 21.84 12.09
CA VAL A 85 12.34 20.54 11.52
C VAL A 85 13.61 19.79 11.11
N LEU A 86 14.01 18.79 11.90
CA LEU A 86 15.21 17.99 11.65
C LEU A 86 15.03 17.10 10.41
N PRO A 87 16.03 16.88 9.55
CA PRO A 87 15.86 16.02 8.38
C PRO A 87 15.53 14.58 8.78
N ILE A 88 14.64 13.95 7.99
CA ILE A 88 14.41 12.50 8.09
C ILE A 88 15.67 11.80 7.57
N LYS A 89 16.19 10.84 8.33
CA LYS A 89 17.34 10.03 7.93
C LYS A 89 16.93 8.67 7.38
N GLU A 90 15.98 8.05 8.07
CA GLU A 90 15.56 6.67 7.83
C GLU A 90 14.05 6.54 8.01
N PHE A 91 13.49 5.48 7.45
CA PHE A 91 12.09 5.15 7.61
C PHE A 91 11.88 3.64 7.56
N GLU A 92 10.84 3.16 8.23
CA GLU A 92 10.37 1.78 8.17
C GLU A 92 8.85 1.74 8.04
N VAL A 93 8.32 1.00 7.06
CA VAL A 93 6.88 0.78 6.91
C VAL A 93 6.46 -0.37 7.82
N LEU A 94 5.95 -0.04 9.01
CA LEU A 94 5.53 -1.01 10.03
C LEU A 94 4.29 -1.80 9.61
N ARG A 95 3.29 -1.09 9.05
CA ARG A 95 2.02 -1.69 8.63
C ARG A 95 1.51 -1.04 7.37
N SER A 96 0.77 -1.81 6.58
CA SER A 96 0.05 -1.31 5.43
C SER A 96 -1.29 -2.03 5.27
N GLN A 97 -2.33 -1.25 5.01
CA GLN A 97 -3.69 -1.71 4.77
C GLN A 97 -4.20 -1.10 3.48
N TYR A 98 -4.89 -1.90 2.67
CA TYR A 98 -5.61 -1.40 1.50
C TYR A 98 -7.11 -1.51 1.79
N GLU A 99 -7.82 -0.40 1.66
CA GLU A 99 -9.26 -0.33 1.83
C GLU A 99 -9.94 -0.30 0.46
N ARG A 100 -10.55 -1.43 0.09
CA ARG A 100 -11.12 -1.62 -1.25
C ARG A 100 -12.29 -0.69 -1.55
N GLN A 101 -13.09 -0.32 -0.54
CA GLN A 101 -14.29 0.51 -0.73
C GLN A 101 -13.93 1.95 -1.08
N SER A 102 -12.94 2.52 -0.39
CA SER A 102 -12.44 3.88 -0.63
C SER A 102 -11.39 3.94 -1.73
N GLY A 103 -10.80 2.80 -2.10
CA GLY A 103 -9.68 2.74 -3.05
C GLY A 103 -8.38 3.34 -2.47
N LYS A 104 -8.31 3.48 -1.15
CA LYS A 104 -7.19 4.08 -0.43
C LYS A 104 -6.28 3.02 0.17
N ALA A 105 -5.03 3.39 0.40
CA ALA A 105 -4.11 2.60 1.20
C ALA A 105 -3.62 3.43 2.39
N PHE A 106 -3.55 2.82 3.56
CA PHE A 106 -3.08 3.46 4.78
C PHE A 106 -1.78 2.79 5.20
N LEU A 107 -0.75 3.59 5.43
CA LEU A 107 0.58 3.13 5.81
C LEU A 107 0.90 3.66 7.21
N GLN A 108 1.29 2.79 8.13
CA GLN A 108 1.88 3.18 9.39
C GLN A 108 3.40 3.09 9.24
N VAL A 109 4.08 4.20 9.44
CA VAL A 109 5.50 4.36 9.12
C VAL A 109 6.21 4.92 10.34
N GLU A 110 7.32 4.29 10.72
CA GLU A 110 8.27 4.88 11.65
C GLU A 110 9.26 5.76 10.86
N LEU A 111 9.43 7.00 11.29
CA LEU A 111 10.38 7.94 10.72
C LEU A 111 11.44 8.27 11.77
N THR A 112 12.71 8.21 11.38
CA THR A 112 13.84 8.52 12.27
C THR A 112 14.42 9.88 11.90
N ARG A 113 14.43 10.80 12.86
CA ARG A 113 15.15 12.09 12.79
C ARG A 113 16.27 12.07 13.82
N GLU A 114 17.50 12.18 13.36
CA GLU A 114 18.71 12.09 14.20
C GLU A 114 18.79 10.82 15.06
N LYS A 115 18.29 10.86 16.31
CA LYS A 115 18.26 9.73 17.26
C LYS A 115 16.84 9.43 17.77
N GLU A 116 15.84 10.15 17.30
CA GLU A 116 14.45 10.00 17.72
C GLU A 116 13.62 9.40 16.58
N SER A 117 12.94 8.30 16.88
CA SER A 117 11.96 7.67 16.00
C SER A 117 10.55 8.05 16.44
N TYR A 118 9.67 8.30 15.47
CA TYR A 118 8.26 8.53 15.74
C TYR A 118 7.41 7.86 14.66
N VAL A 119 6.25 7.36 15.08
CA VAL A 119 5.30 6.70 14.20
C VAL A 119 4.31 7.71 13.65
N VAL A 120 4.07 7.67 12.35
CA VAL A 120 3.13 8.50 11.63
C VAL A 120 2.32 7.65 10.66
N ASN A 121 1.07 8.04 10.40
CA ASN A 121 0.23 7.35 9.44
C ASN A 121 0.11 8.18 8.16
N TYR A 122 0.14 7.52 7.01
CA TYR A 122 -0.01 8.12 5.70
C TYR A 122 -1.23 7.56 4.98
N GLU A 123 -2.05 8.44 4.42
CA GLU A 123 -3.08 8.09 3.46
C GLU A 123 -2.50 8.19 2.05
N MET A 124 -2.60 7.09 1.31
CA MET A 124 -2.23 7.00 -0.10
C MET A 124 -3.49 6.85 -0.94
N ILE A 125 -3.55 7.58 -2.05
CA ILE A 125 -4.62 7.47 -3.04
C ILE A 125 -4.05 7.12 -4.41
N LYS A 126 -4.86 6.45 -5.24
CA LYS A 126 -4.48 6.12 -6.61
C LYS A 126 -4.87 7.27 -7.54
N MET A 127 -3.89 7.82 -8.26
CA MET A 127 -4.09 8.84 -9.29
C MET A 127 -3.51 8.35 -10.61
N GLY A 128 -4.38 8.11 -11.58
CA GLY A 128 -4.00 7.46 -12.84
C GLY A 128 -3.39 6.07 -12.60
N SER A 129 -2.18 5.85 -13.11
CA SER A 129 -1.43 4.60 -12.92
C SER A 129 -0.63 4.53 -11.61
N GLY A 130 -0.48 5.66 -10.89
CA GLY A 130 0.40 5.76 -9.73
C GLY A 130 -0.34 5.90 -8.40
N TRP A 131 0.35 5.56 -7.31
CA TRP A 131 -0.06 5.85 -5.94
C TRP A 131 0.63 7.13 -5.46
N LYS A 132 -0.12 7.98 -4.76
CA LYS A 132 0.36 9.26 -4.26
C LYS A 132 -0.04 9.48 -2.80
N ILE A 133 0.80 10.19 -2.05
CA ILE A 133 0.54 10.64 -0.68
C ILE A 133 -0.55 11.70 -0.74
N ALA A 134 -1.70 11.42 -0.15
CA ALA A 134 -2.76 12.41 0.03
C ALA A 134 -2.56 13.18 1.33
N ASN A 135 -2.40 12.46 2.45
CA ASN A 135 -2.35 13.07 3.77
C ASN A 135 -1.38 12.36 4.70
N GLU A 136 -0.89 13.14 5.67
CA GLU A 136 -0.25 12.66 6.89
C GLU A 136 -1.28 12.76 8.01
N ILE A 137 -1.65 11.62 8.60
CA ILE A 137 -2.65 11.53 9.67
C ILE A 137 -1.90 11.51 11.01
N LYS A 138 -2.17 12.53 11.82
CA LYS A 138 -1.62 12.70 13.17
C LYS A 138 -2.51 12.07 14.22
#